data_AF-A0A7L0NMW6-F1
#
_entry.id   AF-A0A7L0NMW6-F1
#
_cell.length_a   1.000
_cell.length_b   1.000
_cell.length_c   1.000
_cell.angle_alpha   90.00
_cell.angle_beta   90.00
_cell.angle_gamma   90.00
#
_symmetry.space_group_name_H-M   'P 1'
#
loop_
_entity.id
_entity.type
_entity.pdbx_description
1 polymer ?
#
loop_
_entity_poly.entity_id
_entity_poly.type
_entity_poly.pdbx_seq_one_letter_code
_entity_poly.pdbx_strand_id
1 'polypeptide(L)'
;LERQLVMQNLMRERQAAMQIAWTREFLKYFGTFFGLSVVVLTTGAIKRKKPAILMPIFPLSFVFAYQYDMGYGTLLQRIKG
;
A
#
# COMPACT_ATOMS: atom_id res chain seq x y z
N LEU A 1 20.23 32.28 -2.40
CA LEU A 1 19.51 31.39 -3.34
C LEU A 1 19.93 29.93 -3.19
N GLU A 2 21.23 29.62 -3.17
CA GLU A 2 21.71 28.23 -3.00
C GLU A 2 21.21 27.54 -1.72
N ARG A 3 21.19 28.22 -0.57
CA ARG A 3 20.64 27.67 0.68
C ARG A 3 19.15 27.33 0.60
N GLN A 4 18.35 28.10 -0.15
CA GLN A 4 16.92 27.82 -0.33
C GLN A 4 16.70 26.63 -1.26
N LEU A 5 17.51 26.50 -2.32
CA LEU A 5 17.50 25.34 -3.21
C LEU A 5 17.93 24.06 -2.48
N VAL A 6 18.99 24.12 -1.67
CA VAL A 6 19.45 23.00 -0.85
C VAL A 6 18.38 22.59 0.15
N MET A 7 17.73 23.55 0.82
CA MET A 7 16.64 23.26 1.76
C MET A 7 15.43 22.63 1.06
N GLN A 8 15.04 23.10 -0.13
CA GLN A 8 13.95 22.49 -0.91
C GLN A 8 14.29 21.05 -1.32
N ASN A 9 15.50 20.79 -1.78
CA ASN A 9 15.93 19.45 -2.17
C ASN A 9 15.93 18.50 -0.96
N LEU A 10 16.45 18.94 0.18
CA LEU A 10 16.41 18.18 1.44
C LEU A 10 14.97 17.87 1.88
N MET A 11 14.06 18.84 1.80
CA MET A 11 12.66 18.63 2.15
C MET A 11 11.98 17.64 1.18
N ARG A 12 12.30 17.70 -0.12
CA ARG A 12 11.79 16.77 -1.14
C ARG A 12 12.30 15.34 -0.90
N GLU A 13 13.58 15.18 -0.59
CA GLU A 13 14.18 13.88 -0.25
C GLU A 13 13.56 13.30 1.02
N ARG A 14 13.36 14.13 2.06
CA ARG A 14 12.68 13.74 3.30
C ARG A 14 11.24 13.33 3.05
N GLN A 15 10.50 14.07 2.22
CA GLN A 15 9.12 13.72 1.85
C GLN A 15 9.07 12.37 1.12
N ALA A 16 10.01 12.11 0.19
CA ALA A 16 10.07 10.82 -0.49
C ALA A 16 10.42 9.67 0.47
N ALA A 17 11.38 9.86 1.37
CA ALA A 17 11.73 8.87 2.39
C ALA A 17 10.55 8.61 3.36
N MET A 18 9.83 9.65 3.75
CA MET A 18 8.63 9.53 4.58
C MET A 18 7.50 8.77 3.88
N GLN A 19 7.27 9.01 2.58
CA GLN A 19 6.29 8.24 1.82
C GLN A 19 6.63 6.75 1.81
N ILE A 20 7.90 6.39 1.56
CA ILE A 20 8.35 4.99 1.59
C ILE A 20 8.16 4.37 2.98
N ALA A 21 8.58 5.08 4.03
CA ALA A 21 8.45 4.60 5.40
C ALA A 21 6.98 4.38 5.78
N TRP A 22 6.11 5.34 5.45
CA TRP A 22 4.68 5.26 5.69
C TRP A 22 4.05 4.06 4.95
N THR A 23 4.40 3.87 3.68
CA THR A 23 3.87 2.74 2.90
C THR A 23 4.30 1.40 3.47
N ARG A 24 5.53 1.26 3.95
CA ARG A 24 6.00 0.03 4.61
C ARG A 24 5.22 -0.25 5.89
N GLU A 25 4.97 0.77 6.68
CA GLU A 25 4.17 0.65 7.91
C GLU A 25 2.71 0.31 7.60
N PHE A 26 2.11 0.95 6.59
CA PHE A 26 0.79 0.61 6.09
C PHE A 26 0.69 -0.85 5.68
N LEU A 27 1.64 -1.35 4.87
CA LEU A 27 1.66 -2.75 4.42
C LEU A 27 1.74 -3.74 5.58
N LYS A 28 2.46 -3.42 6.66
CA LYS A 28 2.57 -4.29 7.85
C LYS A 28 1.22 -4.49 8.52
N TYR A 29 0.51 -3.39 8.80
CA TYR A 29 -0.80 -3.46 9.47
C TYR A 29 -1.90 -3.93 8.52
N PHE A 30 -1.94 -3.37 7.31
CA PHE A 30 -2.95 -3.68 6.31
C PHE A 30 -2.80 -5.11 5.77
N GLY A 31 -1.58 -5.63 5.63
CA GLY A 31 -1.35 -7.02 5.24
C GLY A 31 -1.90 -8.03 6.25
N THR A 32 -1.76 -7.74 7.54
CA THR A 32 -2.35 -8.58 8.61
C THR A 32 -3.88 -8.54 8.56
N PHE A 33 -4.45 -7.34 8.41
CA PHE A 33 -5.90 -7.15 8.24
C PHE A 33 -6.43 -7.84 6.99
N PHE A 34 -5.74 -7.70 5.85
CA PHE A 34 -6.10 -8.32 4.58
C PHE A 34 -6.07 -9.84 4.69
N GLY A 35 -5.01 -10.41 5.28
CA GLY A 35 -4.93 -11.85 5.54
C GLY A 35 -6.09 -12.37 6.38
N LEU A 36 -6.40 -11.70 7.50
CA LEU A 36 -7.55 -12.06 8.34
C LEU A 36 -8.88 -11.93 7.58
N SER A 37 -9.06 -10.87 6.81
CA SER A 37 -10.26 -10.62 6.03
C SER A 37 -10.46 -11.70 4.97
N VAL A 38 -9.40 -12.10 4.26
CA VAL A 38 -9.45 -13.18 3.27
C VAL A 38 -9.88 -14.48 3.93
N VAL A 39 -9.33 -14.86 5.09
CA VAL A 39 -9.71 -16.10 5.79
C VAL A 39 -11.17 -16.06 6.24
N VAL A 40 -11.62 -14.95 6.84
CA VAL A 40 -13.00 -14.78 7.33
C VAL A 40 -14.00 -14.81 6.18
N LEU A 41 -13.74 -14.05 5.11
CA LEU A 41 -14.62 -13.98 3.94
C LEU A 41 -14.66 -15.29 3.15
N THR A 42 -13.52 -15.98 3.01
CA THR A 42 -13.45 -17.31 2.37
C THR A 42 -14.26 -18.34 3.14
N THR A 43 -14.11 -18.37 4.47
CA THR A 43 -14.89 -19.25 5.34
C THR A 43 -16.39 -18.92 5.26
N GLY A 44 -16.74 -17.63 5.23
CA GLY A 44 -18.11 -17.16 5.06
C GLY A 44 -18.73 -17.52 3.71
N ALA A 45 -17.97 -17.40 2.62
CA ALA A 45 -18.39 -17.73 1.27
C ALA A 45 -18.69 -19.23 1.12
N ILE A 46 -17.83 -20.09 1.69
CA ILE A 46 -18.02 -21.56 1.69
C ILE A 46 -19.27 -21.92 2.51
N LYS A 47 -19.39 -21.42 3.74
CA LYS A 47 -20.53 -21.75 4.62
C LYS A 47 -21.87 -21.29 4.06
N ARG A 48 -21.92 -20.11 3.42
CA ARG A 48 -23.17 -19.55 2.85
C ARG A 48 -23.40 -19.94 1.39
N LYS A 49 -22.48 -20.70 0.77
CA LYS A 49 -22.49 -21.04 -0.67
C LYS A 49 -22.70 -19.82 -1.59
N LYS A 50 -22.22 -18.65 -1.16
CA LYS A 50 -22.40 -17.37 -1.87
C LYS A 50 -21.03 -16.76 -2.18
N PRO A 51 -20.49 -16.97 -3.39
CA PRO A 51 -19.17 -16.46 -3.76
C PRO A 51 -19.11 -14.94 -3.82
N ALA A 52 -20.26 -14.25 -3.94
CA ALA A 52 -20.36 -12.79 -3.89
C ALA A 52 -19.82 -12.16 -2.60
N ILE A 53 -19.70 -12.93 -1.51
CA ILE A 53 -19.09 -12.48 -0.25
C ILE A 53 -17.59 -12.18 -0.41
N LEU A 54 -16.93 -12.72 -1.44
CA LEU A 54 -15.52 -12.45 -1.76
C LEU A 54 -15.33 -11.17 -2.57
N MET A 55 -16.41 -10.54 -3.05
CA MET A 55 -16.35 -9.30 -3.84
C MET A 55 -15.42 -8.22 -3.23
N PRO A 56 -15.44 -7.91 -1.91
CA PRO A 56 -14.54 -6.90 -1.35
C PRO A 56 -13.06 -7.30 -1.35
N ILE A 57 -12.69 -8.57 -1.55
CA ILE A 57 -11.28 -8.98 -1.65
C ILE A 57 -10.64 -8.37 -2.91
N PHE A 58 -11.41 -8.20 -3.98
CA PHE A 58 -10.92 -7.69 -5.27
C PHE A 58 -10.46 -6.22 -5.22
N PRO A 59 -11.24 -5.24 -4.70
CA PRO A 59 -10.74 -3.89 -4.53
C PRO A 59 -9.64 -3.80 -3.45
N LEU A 60 -9.74 -4.61 -2.39
CA LEU A 60 -8.71 -4.62 -1.33
C LEU A 60 -7.35 -5.14 -1.84
N SER A 61 -7.35 -6.14 -2.74
CA SER A 61 -6.11 -6.65 -3.35
C SER A 61 -5.46 -5.64 -4.30
N PHE A 62 -6.26 -4.85 -5.02
CA PHE A 62 -5.75 -3.73 -5.83
C PHE A 62 -5.03 -2.69 -4.97
N VAL A 63 -5.62 -2.28 -3.84
CA VAL A 63 -4.97 -1.35 -2.91
C VAL A 63 -3.69 -1.96 -2.33
N PHE A 64 -3.73 -3.24 -1.95
CA PHE A 64 -2.54 -3.94 -1.44
C PHE A 64 -1.41 -3.95 -2.48
N ALA A 65 -1.69 -4.33 -3.73
CA ALA A 65 -0.70 -4.38 -4.80
C ALA A 65 -0.09 -3.01 -5.12
N TYR A 66 -0.92 -1.96 -5.15
CA TYR A 66 -0.45 -0.58 -5.35
C TYR A 66 0.50 -0.14 -4.24
N GLN A 67 0.11 -0.34 -2.98
CA GLN A 67 0.94 0.01 -1.83
C GLN A 67 2.22 -0.82 -1.79
N TYR A 68 2.16 -2.10 -2.20
CA TYR A 68 3.32 -2.96 -2.30
C TYR A 68 4.37 -2.42 -3.30
N ASP A 69 3.94 -2.05 -4.52
CA ASP A 69 4.83 -1.46 -5.52
C ASP A 69 5.33 -0.06 -5.10
N MET A 70 4.55 0.69 -4.32
CA MET A 70 4.97 1.99 -3.79
C MET A 70 6.01 1.90 -2.67
N GLY A 71 5.93 0.87 -1.80
CA GLY A 71 6.83 0.72 -0.64
C GLY A 71 8.09 -0.10 -0.90
N TYR A 72 8.00 -1.09 -1.81
CA TYR A 72 9.09 -2.02 -2.13
C TYR A 72 9.46 -2.06 -3.61
N GLY A 73 8.58 -1.57 -4.49
CA GLY A 73 8.79 -1.59 -5.93
C GLY A 73 9.38 -0.30 -6.48
N THR A 74 9.17 -0.12 -7.79
CA THR A 74 9.81 0.97 -8.55
C THR A 74 8.86 2.14 -8.81
N LEU A 75 7.63 2.10 -8.29
CA LEU A 75 6.60 3.10 -8.56
C LEU A 75 7.08 4.53 -8.26
N LEU A 76 7.71 4.75 -7.12
CA LEU A 76 8.24 6.07 -6.74
C LEU A 76 9.42 6.50 -7.60
N GLN A 77 10.17 5.58 -8.20
CA GLN A 77 11.23 5.90 -9.16
C GLN A 77 10.63 6.25 -10.53
N ARG A 78 9.58 5.54 -10.97
CA ARG A 78 8.86 5.83 -12.22
C ARG A 78 8.12 7.17 -12.19
N ILE A 79 7.53 7.51 -11.05
CA ILE A 79 6.82 8.79 -10.87
C ILE A 79 7.81 9.96 -10.85
N LYS A 80 9.06 9.73 -10.43
CA LYS A 80 10.09 10.78 -10.37
C LYS A 80 10.61 11.23 -11.73
N GLY A 81 10.51 10.39 -12.77
CA GLY A 81 10.91 10.72 -14.15
C GLY A 81 12.42 10.89 -14.30
#